data_AF-A0A815XSH3-F1
#
_entry.id   AF-A0A815XSH3-F1
#
_cell.length_a   1.000
_cell.length_b   1.000
_cell.length_c   1.000
_cell.angle_alpha   90.00
_cell.angle_beta   90.00
_cell.angle_gamma   90.00
#
_symmetry.space_group_name_H-M   'P 1'
#
loop_
_entity.id
_entity.type
_entity.pdbx_description
1 polymer ?
#
loop_
_entity_poly.entity_id
_entity_poly.type
_entity_poly.pdbx_seq_one_letter_code
_entity_poly.pdbx_strand_id
1 'polypeptide(L)'
;MSTPPINNWGIIYFGDTPDRNVNGVLQEFQNQFPSLLGRTGFTINSQLSLTIRGTSEHDIMTALQEAAKNKWQLAIIVLKSYDSARVYDYVKQSSNRSIGLMTQCVNYQALERNISKL
;
A
#
# COMPACT_ATOMS: atom_id res chain seq x y z
N MET A 1 -21.69 -15.16 -8.73
CA MET A 1 -21.53 -13.70 -8.58
C MET A 1 -20.08 -13.38 -8.90
N SER A 2 -19.80 -12.48 -9.84
CA SER A 2 -18.44 -12.00 -10.09
C SER A 2 -18.04 -10.98 -9.03
N THR A 3 -16.79 -11.03 -8.57
CA THR A 3 -16.25 -10.03 -7.64
C THR A 3 -16.19 -8.67 -8.33
N PRO A 4 -16.73 -7.60 -7.73
CA PRO A 4 -16.65 -6.26 -8.33
C PRO A 4 -15.19 -5.80 -8.46
N PRO A 5 -14.84 -5.08 -9.54
CA PRO A 5 -13.47 -4.63 -9.77
C PRO A 5 -13.03 -3.55 -8.76
N ILE A 6 -11.74 -3.54 -8.45
CA ILE A 6 -11.09 -2.49 -7.66
C ILE A 6 -10.62 -1.39 -8.62
N ASN A 7 -11.30 -0.25 -8.63
CA ASN A 7 -11.06 0.84 -9.56
C ASN A 7 -10.32 2.03 -8.94
N ASN A 8 -10.02 2.00 -7.64
CA ASN A 8 -9.31 3.09 -6.97
C ASN A 8 -8.49 2.50 -5.82
N TRP A 9 -7.17 2.46 -5.95
CA TRP A 9 -6.28 1.85 -4.97
C TRP A 9 -4.89 2.46 -5.09
N GLY A 10 -4.03 2.39 -4.08
CA GLY A 10 -2.63 2.83 -4.27
C GLY A 10 -1.67 2.26 -3.24
N ILE A 11 -0.42 2.71 -3.32
CA ILE A 11 0.66 2.27 -2.43
C ILE A 11 1.04 3.42 -1.50
N ILE A 12 1.08 3.15 -0.20
CA ILE A 12 1.61 4.06 0.80
C ILE A 12 2.85 3.41 1.41
N TYR A 13 4.00 4.04 1.21
CA TYR A 13 5.25 3.61 1.81
C TYR A 13 5.52 4.46 3.06
N PHE A 14 5.64 3.78 4.21
CA PHE A 14 6.01 4.40 5.48
C PHE A 14 7.44 4.02 5.84
N GLY A 15 8.33 5.00 5.83
CA GLY A 15 9.74 4.83 6.16
C GLY A 15 10.53 6.11 5.93
N ASP A 16 11.85 6.01 6.07
CA ASP A 16 12.75 7.09 5.68
C ASP A 16 12.63 7.40 4.20
N THR A 17 13.12 8.57 3.77
CA THR A 17 13.24 8.94 2.36
C THR A 17 13.77 7.77 1.54
N PRO A 18 13.00 7.24 0.58
CA PRO A 18 13.37 6.05 -0.16
C PRO A 18 14.57 6.34 -1.05
N ASP A 19 15.56 5.45 -0.99
CA ASP A 19 16.68 5.48 -1.92
C ASP A 19 16.24 5.04 -3.34
N ARG A 20 17.16 5.06 -4.30
CA ARG A 20 16.86 4.66 -5.68
C ARG A 20 16.36 3.22 -5.79
N ASN A 21 16.85 2.32 -4.94
CA ASN A 21 16.48 0.91 -4.97
C ASN A 21 15.04 0.74 -4.47
N VAL A 22 14.69 1.37 -3.34
CA VAL A 22 13.31 1.36 -2.81
C VAL A 22 12.32 1.89 -3.86
N ASN A 23 12.64 3.01 -4.51
CA ASN A 23 11.78 3.56 -5.57
C ASN A 23 11.62 2.59 -6.75
N GLY A 24 12.70 1.94 -7.18
CA GLY A 24 12.65 0.93 -8.24
C GLY A 24 11.74 -0.25 -7.89
N VAL A 25 11.91 -0.81 -6.69
CA VAL A 25 11.08 -1.94 -6.20
C VAL A 25 9.60 -1.55 -6.09
N LEU A 26 9.29 -0.36 -5.57
CA LEU A 26 7.91 0.11 -5.43
C LEU A 26 7.26 0.36 -6.80
N GLN A 27 8.00 0.92 -7.74
CA GLN A 27 7.52 1.14 -9.11
C GLN A 27 7.29 -0.19 -9.84
N GLU A 28 8.20 -1.15 -9.71
CA GLU A 28 8.05 -2.48 -10.28
C GLU A 28 6.84 -3.20 -9.68
N PHE A 29 6.67 -3.11 -8.35
CA PHE A 29 5.51 -3.67 -7.67
C PHE A 29 4.20 -3.07 -8.17
N GLN A 30 4.15 -1.73 -8.31
CA GLN A 30 2.99 -1.03 -8.84
C GLN A 30 2.60 -1.51 -10.24
N ASN A 31 3.58 -1.80 -11.09
CA ASN A 31 3.35 -2.25 -12.47
C ASN A 31 2.88 -3.71 -12.54
N GLN A 32 3.39 -4.59 -11.68
CA GLN A 32 3.11 -6.03 -11.73
C GLN A 32 1.89 -6.44 -10.91
N PHE A 33 1.53 -5.67 -9.88
CA PHE A 33 0.42 -5.99 -8.98
C PHE A 33 -0.93 -6.22 -9.68
N PRO A 34 -1.34 -5.42 -10.70
CA PRO A 34 -2.57 -5.69 -11.44
C PRO A 34 -2.60 -7.04 -12.13
N SER A 35 -1.48 -7.42 -12.78
CA SER A 35 -1.36 -8.71 -13.45
C SER A 35 -1.39 -9.87 -12.45
N LEU A 36 -0.77 -9.71 -11.28
CA LEU A 36 -0.82 -10.69 -10.20
C LEU A 36 -2.25 -10.95 -9.72
N LEU A 37 -3.03 -9.90 -9.47
CA LEU A 37 -4.44 -10.02 -9.08
C LEU A 37 -5.31 -10.58 -10.21
N GLY A 38 -5.01 -10.25 -11.46
CA GLY A 38 -5.68 -10.83 -12.63
C GLY A 38 -5.58 -12.36 -12.68
N ARG A 39 -4.42 -12.92 -12.29
CA ARG A 39 -4.21 -14.38 -12.22
C ARG A 39 -5.09 -15.06 -11.16
N THR A 40 -5.53 -14.34 -10.13
CA THR A 40 -6.41 -14.86 -9.06
C THR A 40 -7.89 -14.56 -9.28
N GLY A 41 -8.25 -14.03 -10.45
CA GLY A 41 -9.63 -13.71 -10.82
C GLY A 41 -10.13 -12.37 -10.28
N PHE A 42 -9.24 -11.53 -9.74
CA PHE A 42 -9.55 -10.16 -9.34
C PHE A 42 -9.18 -9.18 -10.44
N THR A 43 -10.10 -8.27 -10.75
CA THR A 43 -9.84 -7.18 -11.70
C THR A 43 -9.54 -5.89 -10.95
N ILE A 44 -8.43 -5.25 -11.26
CA ILE A 44 -8.02 -3.96 -10.68
C ILE A 44 -7.65 -2.99 -11.80
N ASN A 45 -8.36 -1.86 -11.89
CA ASN A 45 -8.47 -1.07 -13.14
C ASN A 45 -7.94 0.37 -13.06
N SER A 46 -7.31 0.80 -11.98
CA SER A 46 -6.69 2.14 -11.92
C SER A 46 -5.20 2.07 -11.68
N GLN A 47 -4.51 3.02 -12.26
CA GLN A 47 -3.15 3.36 -11.87
C GLN A 47 -3.23 4.46 -10.81
N LEU A 48 -2.56 4.28 -9.67
CA LEU A 48 -2.64 5.29 -8.63
C LEU A 48 -1.40 5.40 -7.74
N SER A 49 -1.35 6.59 -7.17
CA SER A 49 -0.23 7.28 -6.57
C SER A 49 0.54 6.45 -5.57
N LEU A 50 1.84 6.28 -5.83
CA LEU A 50 2.81 5.99 -4.80
C LEU A 50 2.90 7.22 -3.88
N THR A 51 2.58 7.01 -2.60
CA THR A 51 2.65 8.03 -1.56
C THR A 51 3.75 7.67 -0.58
N ILE A 52 4.73 8.55 -0.40
CA ILE A 52 5.85 8.38 0.54
C ILE A 52 5.61 9.29 1.74
N ARG A 53 5.69 8.73 2.95
CA ARG A 53 5.39 9.44 4.21
C ARG A 53 6.31 8.98 5.33
N GLY A 54 6.51 9.85 6.31
CA GLY A 54 7.18 9.51 7.57
C GLY A 54 6.39 8.50 8.39
N THR A 55 7.00 7.97 9.45
CA THR A 55 6.39 6.96 10.33
C THR A 55 5.72 7.55 11.57
N SER A 56 5.57 8.87 11.66
CA SER A 56 4.87 9.49 12.78
C SER A 56 3.36 9.18 12.71
N GLU A 57 2.67 9.14 13.85
CA GLU A 57 1.23 8.91 13.89
C GLU A 57 0.44 9.96 13.09
N HIS A 58 0.94 11.21 13.07
CA HIS A 58 0.38 12.29 12.27
C HIS A 58 0.51 12.01 10.76
N ASP A 59 1.69 11.59 10.30
CA ASP A 59 1.94 11.27 8.90
C ASP A 59 1.08 10.09 8.44
N ILE A 60 0.98 9.05 9.28
CA ILE A 60 0.16 7.87 9.00
C ILE A 60 -1.31 8.25 8.88
N MET A 61 -1.85 8.98 9.86
CA MET A 61 -3.25 9.40 9.85
C MET A 61 -3.56 10.29 8.64
N THR A 62 -2.67 11.24 8.32
CA THR A 62 -2.82 12.14 7.18
C THR A 62 -2.87 11.35 5.87
N ALA A 63 -1.96 10.40 5.68
CA ALA A 63 -1.93 9.57 4.47
C ALA A 63 -3.20 8.71 4.30
N LEU A 64 -3.70 8.12 5.40
CA LEU A 64 -4.93 7.33 5.36
C LEU A 64 -6.16 8.20 5.10
N GLN A 65 -6.23 9.41 5.68
CA GLN A 65 -7.30 10.37 5.43
C GLN A 65 -7.29 10.88 3.98
N GLU A 66 -6.12 11.15 3.42
CA GLU A 66 -5.97 11.52 2.00
C GLU A 66 -6.45 10.39 1.08
N ALA A 67 -6.04 9.15 1.33
CA ALA A 67 -6.50 7.99 0.58
C ALA A 67 -8.03 7.82 0.64
N ALA A 68 -8.62 7.97 1.82
CA ALA A 68 -10.07 7.89 2.00
C ALA A 68 -10.83 9.05 1.35
N LYS A 69 -10.31 10.29 1.45
CA LYS A 69 -10.86 11.47 0.77
C LYS A 69 -10.83 11.29 -0.75
N ASN A 70 -9.77 10.67 -1.26
CA ASN A 70 -9.62 10.28 -2.66
C ASN A 70 -10.43 9.03 -3.03
N LYS A 71 -11.25 8.50 -2.12
CA LYS A 71 -12.14 7.34 -2.30
C LYS A 71 -11.42 6.06 -2.68
N TRP A 72 -10.21 5.84 -2.16
CA TRP A 72 -9.50 4.59 -2.36
C TRP A 72 -10.30 3.43 -1.76
N GLN A 73 -10.45 2.37 -2.53
CA GLN A 73 -11.04 1.09 -2.12
C GLN A 73 -10.00 0.19 -1.44
N LEU A 74 -8.72 0.34 -1.78
CA LEU A 74 -7.62 -0.45 -1.23
C LEU A 74 -6.34 0.41 -1.09
N ALA A 75 -5.70 0.36 0.07
CA ALA A 75 -4.36 0.90 0.25
C ALA A 75 -3.37 -0.24 0.58
N ILE A 76 -2.35 -0.40 -0.26
CA ILE A 76 -1.23 -1.29 0.03
C ILE A 76 -0.19 -0.52 0.84
N ILE A 77 0.05 -0.95 2.06
CA ILE A 77 0.94 -0.29 3.00
C ILE A 77 2.28 -1.02 3.02
N VAL A 78 3.33 -0.39 2.52
CA VAL A 78 4.67 -0.97 2.50
C VAL A 78 5.45 -0.49 3.72
N LEU A 79 5.91 -1.44 4.54
CA LEU A 79 6.55 -1.21 5.83
C LEU A 79 8.05 -1.56 5.77
N LYS A 80 8.91 -0.61 6.13
CA LYS A 80 10.36 -0.83 6.34
C LYS A 80 10.64 -1.31 7.77
N SER A 81 11.61 -2.21 7.93
CA SER A 81 11.69 -3.18 9.04
C SER A 81 11.79 -2.63 10.47
N TYR A 82 12.41 -1.48 10.71
CA TYR A 82 12.76 -1.05 12.07
C TYR A 82 11.55 -0.65 12.94
N ASP A 83 10.54 -0.02 12.35
CA ASP A 83 9.34 0.49 13.05
C ASP A 83 8.05 -0.22 12.60
N SER A 84 8.20 -1.32 11.85
CA SER A 84 7.11 -1.97 11.11
C SER A 84 5.95 -2.42 12.00
N ALA A 85 6.20 -2.89 13.23
CA ALA A 85 5.15 -3.32 14.15
C ALA A 85 4.28 -2.14 14.64
N ARG A 86 4.90 -1.05 15.10
CA ARG A 86 4.19 0.14 15.56
C ARG A 86 3.35 0.76 14.44
N VAL A 87 3.94 0.90 13.25
CA VAL A 87 3.23 1.45 12.08
C VAL A 87 2.09 0.52 11.67
N TYR A 88 2.31 -0.80 11.64
CA TYR A 88 1.27 -1.77 11.35
C TYR A 88 0.07 -1.65 12.30
N ASP A 89 0.33 -1.64 13.61
CA ASP A 89 -0.71 -1.57 14.63
C ASP A 89 -1.51 -0.27 14.50
N TYR A 90 -0.83 0.86 14.33
CA TYR A 90 -1.49 2.15 14.19
C TYR A 90 -2.30 2.26 12.90
N VAL A 91 -1.79 1.74 11.79
CA VAL A 91 -2.53 1.65 10.52
C VAL A 91 -3.81 0.83 10.70
N LYS A 92 -3.70 -0.36 11.31
CA LYS A 92 -4.86 -1.25 11.51
C LYS A 92 -5.89 -0.68 12.47
N GLN A 93 -5.45 -0.03 13.54
CA GLN A 93 -6.32 0.67 14.46
C GLN A 93 -7.07 1.82 13.76
N SER A 94 -6.34 2.64 12.99
CA SER A 94 -6.88 3.84 12.34
C SER A 94 -7.81 3.51 11.17
N SER A 95 -7.42 2.56 10.31
CA SER A 95 -8.19 2.21 9.12
C SER A 95 -9.53 1.55 9.47
N ASN A 96 -9.51 0.63 10.43
CA ASN A 96 -10.68 -0.18 10.77
C ASN A 96 -11.68 0.56 11.67
N ARG A 97 -11.23 1.50 12.50
CA ARG A 97 -12.11 2.20 13.45
C ARG A 97 -12.67 3.51 12.93
N SER A 98 -11.95 4.22 12.05
CA SER A 98 -12.21 5.64 11.84
C SER A 98 -12.38 6.05 10.37
N ILE A 99 -11.86 5.27 9.42
CA ILE A 99 -11.68 5.74 8.03
C ILE A 99 -12.47 4.90 7.01
N GLY A 100 -12.75 3.63 7.31
CA GLY A 100 -13.47 2.75 6.38
C GLY A 100 -12.67 2.39 5.12
N LEU A 101 -11.35 2.53 5.18
CA LEU A 101 -10.41 2.20 4.10
C LEU A 101 -9.85 0.78 4.31
N MET A 102 -9.96 -0.08 3.29
CA MET A 102 -9.32 -1.39 3.35
C MET A 102 -7.81 -1.23 3.17
N THR A 103 -7.04 -1.75 4.13
CA THR A 103 -5.58 -1.70 4.12
C THR A 103 -4.99 -3.10 4.07
N GLN A 104 -3.93 -3.29 3.28
CA GLN A 104 -3.12 -4.51 3.31
C GLN A 104 -1.66 -4.13 3.52
N CYS A 105 -1.06 -4.59 4.61
CA CYS A 105 0.34 -4.33 4.91
C CYS A 105 1.24 -5.37 4.24
N VAL A 106 2.38 -4.92 3.72
CA VAL A 106 3.42 -5.75 3.10
C VAL A 106 4.76 -5.32 3.67
N ASN A 107 5.61 -6.29 4.00
CA ASN A 107 6.97 -6.03 4.43
C ASN A 107 7.86 -5.72 3.21
N TYR A 108 8.57 -4.59 3.22
CA TYR A 108 9.43 -4.18 2.11
C TYR A 108 10.52 -5.21 1.79
N GLN A 109 11.18 -5.79 2.78
CA GLN A 109 12.25 -6.78 2.55
C GLN A 109 11.71 -8.05 1.89
N ALA A 110 10.49 -8.46 2.24
CA ALA A 110 9.83 -9.58 1.59
C ALA A 110 9.44 -9.24 0.14
N LEU A 111 8.98 -8.02 -0.10
CA LEU A 111 8.67 -7.52 -1.43
C LEU A 111 9.91 -7.48 -2.33
N GLU A 112 10.98 -6.83 -1.87
CA GLU A 112 12.26 -6.72 -2.57
C GLU A 112 12.84 -8.09 -2.97
N ARG A 113 12.81 -9.07 -2.06
CA ARG A 113 13.32 -10.43 -2.35
C ARG A 113 12.53 -11.19 -3.41
N ASN A 114 11.28 -10.81 -3.66
CA ASN A 114 10.37 -11.55 -4.54
C ASN A 114 9.90 -10.73 -5.73
N ILE A 115 10.36 -9.48 -5.88
CA ILE A 115 9.85 -8.56 -6.91
C ILE A 115 10.04 -9.11 -8.32
N SER A 116 11.15 -9.81 -8.57
CA SER A 116 11.46 -10.46 -9.86
C SER A 116 10.61 -11.69 -10.18
N LYS A 117 9.75 -12.14 -9.25
CA LYS A 117 8.90 -13.34 -9.37
C LYS A 117 7.41 -13.02 -9.46
N LEU A 118 7.03 -11.74 -9.36
CA LEU A 118 5.63 -11.31 -9.46
C LEU A 118 5.15 -11.43 -10.93
#